data_AF-A0A074RLT1-F1
#
_entry.id   AF-A0A074RLT1-F1
#
_cell.length_a   1.000
_cell.length_b   1.000
_cell.length_c   1.000
_cell.angle_alpha   90.00
_cell.angle_beta   90.00
_cell.angle_gamma   90.00
#
_symmetry.space_group_name_H-M   'P 1'
#
loop_
_entity.id
_entity.type
_entity.pdbx_description
1 polymer ?
#
loop_
_entity_poly.entity_id
_entity_poly.type
_entity_poly.pdbx_seq_one_letter_code
_entity_poly.pdbx_strand_id
1 'polypeptide(L)' 'MTYSFLVAHLFAILFIAPSLAAITCLKPGATATASWTNNAGKKCTWTGLVGSNFGTNGVNGG' A
#
# COMPACT_ATOMS: atom_id res chain seq x y z
N MET A 1 5.59 -36.20 -15.87
CA MET A 1 4.59 -35.32 -15.21
C MET A 1 5.19 -34.19 -14.38
N THR A 2 6.45 -34.27 -13.94
CA THR A 2 7.13 -33.22 -13.13
C THR A 2 7.42 -31.92 -13.88
N TYR A 3 7.79 -31.97 -15.16
CA TYR A 3 8.07 -30.77 -15.98
C TYR A 3 6.83 -29.89 -16.21
N SER A 4 5.64 -30.48 -16.29
CA SER A 4 4.37 -29.76 -16.52
C SER A 4 4.03 -28.84 -15.35
N PHE A 5 4.28 -29.30 -14.11
CA PHE A 5 4.10 -28.47 -12.92
C PHE A 5 5.11 -27.32 -12.87
N LEU A 6 6.36 -27.57 -13.28
CA LEU A 6 7.43 -26.56 -13.26
C LEU A 6 7.16 -25.42 -14.26
N VAL A 7 6.66 -25.74 -15.45
CA VAL A 7 6.25 -24.77 -16.46
C VAL A 7 5.01 -23.98 -16.02
N ALA A 8 4.04 -24.63 -15.37
CA ALA A 8 2.85 -23.97 -14.84
C ALA A 8 3.17 -22.94 -13.73
N HIS A 9 4.13 -23.25 -12.85
CA HIS A 9 4.58 -22.31 -11.81
C HIS A 9 5.34 -21.12 -12.40
N LEU A 10 6.19 -21.35 -13.40
CA LEU A 10 6.93 -20.27 -14.07
C LEU A 10 5.97 -19.31 -14.81
N PHE A 11 4.92 -19.85 -15.42
CA PHE A 11 3.84 -19.04 -16.02
C PHE A 11 3.12 -18.22 -14.94
N ALA A 12 2.67 -18.84 -13.84
CA ALA A 12 1.92 -18.15 -12.79
C ALA A 12 2.67 -16.95 -12.19
N ILE A 13 4.00 -17.01 -12.06
CA ILE A 13 4.82 -15.90 -11.54
C ILE A 13 4.95 -14.74 -12.55
N LEU A 14 4.95 -15.04 -13.86
CA LEU A 14 5.14 -14.03 -14.90
C LEU A 14 3.89 -13.17 -15.16
N PHE A 15 2.69 -13.65 -14.80
CA PHE A 15 1.41 -12.96 -15.02
C PHE A 15 0.81 -12.31 -13.77
N ILE A 16 1.55 -12.25 -12.65
CA ILE A 16 1.14 -11.41 -11.51
C ILE A 16 1.47 -9.96 -11.86
N ALA A 17 0.62 -9.34 -12.68
CA ALA A 17 0.70 -7.91 -12.90
C ALA A 17 0.43 -7.22 -11.55
N PRO A 18 1.39 -6.44 -11.00
CA PRO A 18 1.09 -5.63 -9.83
C PRO A 18 -0.03 -4.67 -10.25
N SER A 19 -1.11 -4.63 -9.48
CA SER A 19 -2.16 -3.63 -9.70
C SER A 19 -1.51 -2.25 -9.65
N LEU A 20 -1.67 -1.46 -10.72
CA LEU A 20 -1.30 -0.05 -10.64
C LEU A 20 -2.16 0.57 -9.55
N ALA A 21 -1.56 0.94 -8.42
CA ALA A 21 -2.24 1.70 -7.40
C ALA A 21 -2.58 3.06 -8.03
N ALA A 22 -3.87 3.37 -8.14
CA ALA A 22 -4.29 4.70 -8.53
C ALA A 22 -3.88 5.69 -7.43
N ILE A 23 -2.96 6.61 -7.76
CA ILE A 23 -2.53 7.66 -6.84
C ILE A 23 -3.40 8.88 -7.09
N THR A 24 -4.29 9.17 -6.13
CA THR A 24 -5.08 10.42 -6.12
C THR A 24 -4.42 11.41 -5.16
N CYS A 25 -4.10 12.60 -5.65
CA CYS A 25 -3.55 13.66 -4.81
C CYS A 25 -4.62 14.15 -3.81
N LEU A 26 -4.29 14.08 -2.53
CA LEU A 26 -5.13 14.63 -1.46
C LEU A 26 -4.94 16.16 -1.38
N LYS A 27 -6.02 16.88 -1.05
CA LYS A 27 -5.99 18.34 -0.89
C LYS A 27 -5.92 18.70 0.60
N PRO A 28 -5.11 19.71 1.00
CA PRO A 28 -5.15 20.23 2.36
C PRO A 28 -6.57 20.62 2.78
N GLY A 29 -6.94 20.28 4.02
CA GLY A 29 -8.28 20.49 4.57
C GLY A 29 -9.32 19.44 4.17
N ALA A 30 -9.02 18.51 3.27
CA ALA A 30 -9.90 17.37 3.01
C ALA A 30 -9.86 16.37 4.17
N THR A 31 -10.97 15.69 4.46
CA THR A 31 -10.97 14.56 5.39
C THR A 31 -10.36 13.34 4.72
N ALA A 32 -9.41 12.68 5.40
CA ALA A 32 -8.79 11.45 4.98
C ALA A 32 -8.83 10.39 6.08
N THR A 33 -8.80 9.13 5.67
CA THR A 33 -8.70 7.98 6.57
C THR A 33 -7.45 7.19 6.21
N ALA A 34 -6.59 6.95 7.20
CA ALA A 34 -5.41 6.11 7.08
C ALA A 34 -5.63 4.81 7.86
N SER A 35 -5.26 3.68 7.26
CA SER A 35 -5.35 2.38 7.91
C SER A 35 -4.05 1.62 7.73
N TRP A 36 -3.54 1.05 8.82
CA TRP A 36 -2.33 0.24 8.83
C TRP A 36 -2.45 -0.92 9.80
N THR A 37 -1.60 -1.93 9.63
CA THR A 37 -1.47 -3.04 10.58
C THR A 37 -0.12 -2.94 11.25
N ASN A 38 -0.07 -2.95 12.58
CA ASN A 38 1.19 -2.88 13.29
C ASN A 38 1.87 -4.27 13.36
N ASN A 39 3.10 -4.32 13.85
CA ASN A 39 3.87 -5.57 13.97
C ASN A 39 3.21 -6.60 14.91
N ALA A 40 2.32 -6.17 15.81
CA ALA A 40 1.52 -7.06 16.66
C ALA A 40 0.26 -7.58 15.96
N GLY A 41 0.09 -7.36 14.65
CA GLY A 41 -1.07 -7.78 13.88
C GLY A 41 -2.35 -6.97 14.14
N LYS A 42 -2.28 -5.89 14.92
CA LYS A 42 -3.45 -5.05 15.21
C LYS A 42 -3.68 -4.09 14.06
N LYS A 43 -4.92 -4.03 13.59
CA LYS A 43 -5.39 -3.03 12.62
C LYS A 43 -5.71 -1.73 13.35
N CYS A 44 -5.09 -0.65 12.89
CA CYS A 44 -5.31 0.70 13.37
C CYS A 44 -5.90 1.56 12.24
N THR A 45 -6.78 2.47 12.61
CA THR A 45 -7.38 3.44 11.69
C THR A 45 -7.33 4.81 12.33
N TRP A 46 -6.98 5.81 11.51
CA TRP A 46 -7.02 7.22 11.87
C TRP A 46 -7.87 7.98 10.86
N THR A 47 -8.68 8.93 11.33
CA THR A 47 -9.44 9.84 10.49
C THR A 47 -9.19 11.27 10.94
N GLY A 48 -8.90 12.15 9.99
CA GLY A 48 -8.67 13.56 10.26
C GLY A 48 -8.51 14.37 8.98
N LEU A 49 -8.21 15.66 9.15
CA LEU A 49 -7.98 16.56 8.03
C LEU A 49 -6.55 16.39 7.50
N VAL A 50 -6.40 16.46 6.18
CA VAL A 50 -5.11 16.51 5.51
C VAL A 50 -4.45 17.85 5.85
N GLY A 51 -3.37 17.81 6.64
CA GLY A 51 -2.59 18.98 6.96
C GLY A 51 -1.75 19.46 5.77
N SER A 52 -1.42 20.75 5.76
CA SER A 52 -0.55 21.38 4.75
C SER A 52 0.95 20.98 4.85
N ASN A 53 1.33 20.11 5.79
CA ASN A 53 2.72 19.76 6.13
C ASN A 53 3.07 18.27 6.00
N PHE A 54 2.31 17.44 5.27
CA PHE A 54 2.70 16.06 4.96
C PHE A 54 3.81 16.01 3.88
N GLY A 55 4.96 16.59 4.18
CA GLY A 55 6.10 16.71 3.27
C GLY A 55 7.41 17.20 3.90
N THR A 56 7.48 17.39 5.23
CA THR A 56 8.77 17.66 5.89
C THR A 56 8.78 16.99 7.26
N ASN A 57 9.24 15.74 7.31
CA ASN A 57 9.59 15.10 8.58
C ASN A 57 10.97 14.44 8.45
N GLY A 58 11.98 15.03 9.10
CA GLY A 58 13.34 14.51 9.14
C GLY A 58 13.53 13.35 10.14
N VAL A 59 12.49 12.93 10.87
CA VAL A 59 12.66 11.94 11.95
C VAL A 59 11.63 10.82 11.99
N ASN A 60 10.53 10.88 11.25
CA ASN A 60 9.65 9.72 11.04
C ASN A 60 8.98 9.85 9.67
N GLY A 61 9.52 9.10 8.70
CA GLY A 61 8.90 8.90 7.40
C GLY A 61 7.57 8.19 7.59
N GLY A 62 6.54 8.69 6.91
CA GLY A 62 5.20 8.10 6.90
C GLY A 62 5.15 6.72 6.29
#